data_AF-A0A962YJ64-F1
#
_entry.id   AF-A0A962YJ64-F1
#
_cell.length_a   1.000
_cell.length_b   1.000
_cell.length_c   1.000
_cell.angle_alpha   90.00
_cell.angle_beta   90.00
_cell.angle_gamma   90.00
#
_symmetry.space_group_name_H-M   'P 1'
#
loop_
_entity.id
_entity.type
_entity.pdbx_description
1 polymer ?
#
loop_
_entity_poly.entity_id
_entity_poly.type
_entity_poly.pdbx_seq_one_letter_code
_entity_poly.pdbx_strand_id
1 'polypeptide(L)' 'MRVLAVVPARGGSKGLPRKNILDLAGRPLITWTLAAARDSQYV' A
#
# COMPACT_ATOMS: atom_id res chain seq x y z
N MET A 1 3.19 -18.73 15.71
CA MET A 1 3.91 -17.56 15.17
C MET A 1 2.86 -16.54 14.75
N ARG A 2 3.05 -15.24 15.01
CA ARG A 2 2.17 -14.18 14.50
C ARG A 2 2.98 -13.29 13.57
N VAL A 3 2.42 -12.98 12.42
CA VAL A 3 3.06 -12.16 11.40
C VAL A 3 2.26 -10.86 11.27
N LEU A 4 2.96 -9.72 11.19
CA LEU A 4 2.35 -8.40 11.02
C LEU A 4 2.85 -7.78 9.72
N ALA A 5 1.94 -7.54 8.78
CA ALA A 5 2.23 -6.75 7.59
C ALA A 5 2.12 -5.24 7.89
N VAL A 6 3.15 -4.47 7.53
CA VAL A 6 3.19 -3.02 7.69
C VAL A 6 3.50 -2.36 6.35
N VAL A 7 2.62 -1.46 5.89
CA VAL A 7 2.80 -0.68 4.65
C VAL A 7 3.01 0.80 5.00
N PRO A 8 4.26 1.30 5.01
CA PRO A 8 4.54 2.68 5.39
C PRO A 8 4.14 3.67 4.27
N ALA A 9 3.13 4.50 4.56
CA ALA A 9 2.50 5.38 3.59
C ALA A 9 2.72 6.88 3.89
N ARG A 10 3.98 7.36 3.82
CA ARG A 10 4.26 8.78 4.11
C ARG A 10 3.58 9.73 3.11
N GLY A 11 3.20 10.92 3.59
CA GLY A 11 2.70 12.00 2.72
C GLY A 11 3.80 12.63 1.85
N GLY A 12 5.01 12.81 2.41
CA GLY A 12 6.17 13.42 1.75
C GLY A 12 6.89 12.50 0.76
N SER A 13 6.24 12.21 -0.36
CA SER A 13 6.86 11.43 -1.45
C SER A 13 7.75 12.33 -2.31
N LYS A 14 9.01 11.92 -2.53
CA LYS A 14 10.03 12.73 -3.23
C LYS A 14 9.72 12.95 -4.71
N GLY A 15 9.33 11.90 -5.44
CA GLY A 15 9.04 11.99 -6.87
C GLY A 15 7.63 12.52 -7.15
N LEU A 16 6.62 11.87 -6.54
CA LEU A 16 5.22 12.26 -6.71
C LEU A 16 4.59 12.47 -5.33
N PRO A 17 4.39 13.74 -4.89
CA PRO A 17 3.80 14.04 -3.58
C PRO A 17 2.49 13.29 -3.35
N ARG A 18 2.31 12.74 -2.15
CA ARG A 18 1.11 11.98 -1.76
C ARG A 18 0.75 10.78 -2.65
N LYS A 19 1.72 10.18 -3.38
CA LYS A 19 1.45 9.09 -4.34
C LYS A 19 0.56 7.94 -3.84
N ASN A 20 0.63 7.60 -2.54
CA ASN A 20 -0.10 6.46 -1.98
C ASN A 20 -1.63 6.62 -1.98
N ILE A 21 -2.13 7.85 -2.06
CA ILE A 21 -3.57 8.15 -2.15
C ILE A 21 -4.02 8.52 -3.57
N LEU A 22 -3.08 8.65 -4.52
CA LEU A 22 -3.43 8.95 -5.90
C LEU A 22 -4.04 7.72 -6.57
N ASP A 23 -4.95 7.98 -7.50
CA ASP A 23 -5.59 6.92 -8.27
C ASP A 23 -4.58 6.19 -9.18
N LEU A 24 -4.64 4.87 -9.14
CA LEU A 24 -3.98 3.98 -10.07
C LEU A 24 -5.01 2.90 -10.47
N ALA A 25 -5.50 3.00 -11.70
CA ALA A 25 -6.50 2.10 -12.27
C ALA A 25 -7.80 2.02 -11.45
N GLY A 26 -8.34 3.18 -11.06
CA GLY A 26 -9.64 3.31 -10.39
C GLY A 26 -9.61 2.99 -8.88
N ARG A 27 -8.42 2.85 -8.30
CA ARG A 27 -8.22 2.67 -6.85
C ARG A 27 -6.98 3.44 -6.39
N PRO A 28 -6.94 3.95 -5.14
CA PRO A 28 -5.72 4.53 -4.59
C PRO A 28 -4.53 3.57 -4.68
N LEU A 29 -3.34 4.07 -4.98
CA LEU A 29 -2.12 3.26 -5.17
C LEU A 29 -1.88 2.27 -4.02
N ILE A 30 -2.08 2.69 -2.76
CA ILE A 30 -1.86 1.84 -1.59
C ILE A 30 -2.79 0.61 -1.53
N THR A 31 -3.97 0.70 -2.15
CA THR A 31 -4.97 -0.38 -2.14
C THR A 31 -4.43 -1.65 -2.77
N TRP A 32 -3.58 -1.55 -3.79
CA TRP A 32 -2.96 -2.70 -4.46
C TRP A 32 -2.06 -3.50 -3.51
N THR A 33 -1.24 -2.81 -2.71
CA THR A 33 -0.37 -3.46 -1.72
C THR A 33 -1.18 -4.07 -0.57
N LEU A 34 -2.24 -3.38 -0.11
CA LEU A 34 -3.11 -3.90 0.95
C LEU A 34 -3.88 -5.14 0.51
N ALA A 35 -4.36 -5.17 -0.74
CA ALA A 35 -5.03 -6.34 -1.31
C ALA A 35 -4.08 -7.53 -1.40
N ALA A 36 -2.87 -7.33 -1.94
CA ALA A 36 -1.87 -8.39 -2.01
C ALA A 36 -1.46 -8.92 -0.62
N ALA A 37 -1.34 -8.05 0.37
CA ALA A 37 -1.05 -8.47 1.75
C ALA A 37 -2.21 -9.29 2.35
N ARG A 38 -3.46 -8.90 2.07
CA ARG A 38 -4.65 -9.60 2.54
C ARG A 38 -4.84 -10.99 1.92
N ASP A 39 -4.42 -11.15 0.65
CA ASP A 39 -4.58 -12.40 -0.10
C ASP A 39 -3.39 -13.37 0.06
N SER A 40 -2.33 -12.94 0.76
CA SER A 40 -1.13 -13.74 0.97
C SER A 40 -1.38 -14.93 1.90
N GLN A 41 -0.66 -16.04 1.67
CA GLN A 41 -0.64 -17.20 2.57
C GLN A 41 0.42 -17.08 3.68
N TYR A 42 1.29 -16.05 3.60
CA TYR A 42 2.47 -15.91 4.44
C TYR A 42 2.38 -14.78 5.48
N VAL A 43 1.46 -13.84 5.27
CA VAL A 43 1.21 -12.68 6.14
C VAL A 43 -0.27 -12.53 6.40
#